data_AF-A0A2E9ETE6-F1
#
_entry.id   AF-A0A2E9ETE6-F1
#
_cell.length_a   1.000
_cell.length_b   1.000
_cell.length_c   1.000
_cell.angle_alpha   90.00
_cell.angle_beta   90.00
_cell.angle_gamma   90.00
#
_symmetry.space_group_name_H-M   'P 1'
#
loop_
_entity.id
_entity.type
_entity.pdbx_description
1 polymer ?
#
loop_
_entity_poly.entity_id
_entity_poly.type
_entity_poly.pdbx_seq_one_letter_code
_entity_poly.pdbx_strand_id
1 'polypeptide(L)'
;TSMRFLKEDPWDRLARLNNRAPNILKQMLFRGSNAVGYSNYPDNVVKGFVHHAAERGMDIFRIFDSLNYAPNMKAAMEAVRETTNSICEAAICYTGDILDESKDKYSLKYYVDLANELKSMGAHILCIKDMAGLCRPYAAEKLVKTLKEEVGLPIHFHTHDTSGINASSILKASEAGVDIVDVALSSMSGSTSQPCLNSVVAALENTERESSLKLSKLDELSDYWEGVRKYYFPFDTSPPHGTAEVYLHEMPGGQFTNLKEQAEAMGLGARWPEIAQCYSEVNDLFGDIVKVTPSSKVVGDMTMFLVTQDIKPSDVPNLPKGTAFPESVVDMLGGGLGQPIGGWPSEVQKVILGDKEIITDRPGKHAASIDFEDIKKELADKINRVPTDDEVWSYLMYPQVFLDFNESLDNFSDLSVLPTPAYFYGVKTGEEISIDIETGKTLFVELVHVSEPDENANRNVIFELNGSARHTLITDNTLTPTAVKRKTADPTDSSQIGAPMPGLVAELNVSVGTKVNEGDPLLTLEAMKMYTTVSAPHSGTIESIELKSGENVDTGDLLMIIA
;
A
#
# COMPACT_ATOMS: atom_id res chain seq x y z
N THR A 1 -1.00 -2.46 -2.00
CA THR A 1 -1.96 -3.06 -1.05
C THR A 1 -2.08 -4.55 -1.22
N SER A 2 -2.44 -5.06 -2.42
CA SER A 2 -2.62 -6.49 -2.69
C SER A 2 -1.42 -7.34 -2.23
N MET A 3 -0.24 -7.14 -2.81
CA MET A 3 0.96 -7.89 -2.40
C MET A 3 1.39 -7.61 -0.95
N ARG A 4 1.31 -6.34 -0.51
CA ARG A 4 1.85 -5.93 0.80
C ARG A 4 1.07 -6.48 1.98
N PHE A 5 -0.26 -6.32 1.95
CA PHE A 5 -1.14 -6.55 3.11
C PHE A 5 -2.09 -7.72 2.92
N LEU A 6 -2.53 -7.98 1.68
CA LEU A 6 -3.48 -9.06 1.38
C LEU A 6 -2.79 -10.33 0.91
N LYS A 7 -1.46 -10.26 0.64
CA LYS A 7 -0.65 -11.38 0.16
C LYS A 7 -1.28 -12.08 -1.06
N GLU A 8 -1.78 -11.29 -2.00
CA GLU A 8 -2.33 -11.77 -3.27
C GLU A 8 -1.78 -10.98 -4.46
N ASP A 9 -1.77 -11.62 -5.63
CA ASP A 9 -1.26 -11.07 -6.88
C ASP A 9 -2.30 -10.16 -7.56
N PRO A 10 -2.02 -8.86 -7.78
CA PRO A 10 -2.92 -7.97 -8.51
C PRO A 10 -3.17 -8.39 -9.97
N TRP A 11 -2.26 -9.13 -10.61
CA TRP A 11 -2.43 -9.61 -11.97
C TRP A 11 -3.40 -10.79 -12.05
N ASP A 12 -3.32 -11.72 -11.09
CA ASP A 12 -4.33 -12.79 -10.96
C ASP A 12 -5.72 -12.21 -10.69
N ARG A 13 -5.81 -11.18 -9.83
CA ARG A 13 -7.06 -10.45 -9.59
C ARG A 13 -7.65 -9.89 -10.90
N LEU A 14 -6.83 -9.24 -11.74
CA LEU A 14 -7.26 -8.74 -13.04
C LEU A 14 -7.72 -9.89 -13.96
N ALA A 15 -6.96 -10.97 -14.05
CA ALA A 15 -7.29 -12.13 -14.87
C ALA A 15 -8.63 -12.78 -14.45
N ARG A 16 -8.86 -12.94 -13.15
CA ARG A 16 -10.11 -13.48 -12.59
C ARG A 16 -11.31 -12.59 -12.89
N LEU A 17 -11.15 -11.28 -12.74
CA LEU A 17 -12.19 -10.30 -13.11
C LEU A 17 -12.48 -10.33 -14.61
N ASN A 18 -11.44 -10.43 -15.44
CA ASN A 18 -11.59 -10.55 -16.89
C ASN A 18 -12.37 -11.81 -17.30
N ASN A 19 -12.10 -12.94 -16.66
CA ASN A 19 -12.81 -14.19 -16.92
C ASN A 19 -14.27 -14.14 -16.44
N ARG A 20 -14.54 -13.55 -15.26
CA ARG A 20 -15.89 -13.52 -14.66
C ARG A 20 -16.79 -12.38 -15.16
N ALA A 21 -16.22 -11.30 -15.67
CA ALA A 21 -16.95 -10.16 -16.23
C ALA A 21 -16.39 -9.77 -17.61
N PRO A 22 -16.42 -10.67 -18.62
CA PRO A 22 -15.76 -10.44 -19.91
C PRO A 22 -16.41 -9.33 -20.75
N ASN A 23 -17.65 -8.97 -20.45
CA ASN A 23 -18.47 -8.00 -21.20
C ASN A 23 -18.42 -6.57 -20.61
N ILE A 24 -17.60 -6.32 -19.59
CA ILE A 24 -17.46 -5.02 -18.92
C ILE A 24 -16.04 -4.53 -19.14
N LEU A 25 -15.83 -3.25 -19.48
CA LEU A 25 -14.50 -2.66 -19.61
C LEU A 25 -13.84 -2.49 -18.25
N LYS A 26 -12.53 -2.74 -18.15
CA LYS A 26 -11.76 -2.65 -16.92
C LYS A 26 -10.97 -1.36 -16.99
N GLN A 27 -11.16 -0.53 -15.98
CA GLN A 27 -10.52 0.76 -15.88
C GLN A 27 -9.51 0.74 -14.73
N MET A 28 -8.32 1.29 -14.99
CA MET A 28 -7.34 1.58 -13.94
C MET A 28 -7.06 3.07 -13.83
N LEU A 29 -6.70 3.47 -12.63
CA LEU A 29 -6.08 4.77 -12.37
C LEU A 29 -4.55 4.64 -12.55
N PHE A 30 -3.97 5.51 -13.36
CA PHE A 30 -2.57 5.43 -13.77
C PHE A 30 -1.86 6.78 -13.59
N ARG A 31 -0.74 6.82 -12.86
CA ARG A 31 0.07 8.04 -12.74
C ARG A 31 1.00 8.16 -13.93
N GLY A 32 0.94 9.27 -14.65
CA GLY A 32 1.67 9.46 -15.90
C GLY A 32 3.17 9.15 -15.83
N SER A 33 3.84 9.58 -14.76
CA SER A 33 5.29 9.45 -14.59
C SER A 33 5.74 8.16 -13.88
N ASN A 34 4.85 7.52 -13.11
CA ASN A 34 5.24 6.47 -12.15
C ASN A 34 4.38 5.20 -12.28
N ALA A 35 3.44 5.13 -13.23
CA ALA A 35 2.45 4.06 -13.33
C ALA A 35 1.68 3.82 -12.02
N VAL A 36 1.99 2.75 -11.31
CA VAL A 36 1.45 2.41 -9.99
C VAL A 36 2.47 2.63 -8.86
N GLY A 37 3.75 2.79 -9.16
CA GLY A 37 4.83 2.89 -8.18
C GLY A 37 4.93 4.22 -7.45
N TYR A 38 5.97 4.32 -6.61
CA TYR A 38 6.25 5.51 -5.78
C TYR A 38 7.39 6.38 -6.30
N SER A 39 8.18 5.89 -7.27
CA SER A 39 9.35 6.58 -7.83
C SER A 39 9.11 6.95 -9.29
N ASN A 40 9.75 8.02 -9.77
CA ASN A 40 9.71 8.32 -11.20
C ASN A 40 10.44 7.25 -11.97
N TYR A 41 9.80 6.77 -13.04
CA TYR A 41 10.40 5.76 -13.92
C TYR A 41 10.80 6.39 -15.26
N PRO A 42 11.83 5.84 -15.92
CA PRO A 42 12.13 6.21 -17.30
C PRO A 42 10.96 5.82 -18.23
N ASP A 43 10.88 6.49 -19.38
CA ASP A 43 9.75 6.32 -20.31
C ASP A 43 9.54 4.87 -20.74
N ASN A 44 10.62 4.12 -20.96
CA ASN A 44 10.53 2.74 -21.41
C ASN A 44 9.83 1.83 -20.39
N VAL A 45 9.97 2.11 -19.09
CA VAL A 45 9.28 1.40 -18.01
C VAL A 45 7.80 1.77 -17.99
N VAL A 46 7.47 3.06 -18.08
CA VAL A 46 6.07 3.52 -18.10
C VAL A 46 5.34 2.94 -19.31
N LYS A 47 5.95 3.05 -20.51
CA LYS A 47 5.39 2.53 -21.76
C LYS A 47 5.26 1.00 -21.73
N GLY A 48 6.26 0.30 -21.20
CA GLY A 48 6.23 -1.15 -21.07
C GLY A 48 5.16 -1.65 -20.10
N PHE A 49 4.96 -0.97 -18.96
CA PHE A 49 3.89 -1.33 -18.03
C PHE A 49 2.51 -1.13 -18.64
N VAL A 50 2.29 -0.03 -19.39
CA VAL A 50 1.04 0.19 -20.13
C VAL A 50 0.77 -0.97 -21.10
N HIS A 51 1.79 -1.35 -21.88
CA HIS A 51 1.67 -2.45 -22.84
C HIS A 51 1.31 -3.76 -22.13
N HIS A 52 2.07 -4.13 -21.10
CA HIS A 52 1.82 -5.34 -20.33
C HIS A 52 0.43 -5.34 -19.68
N ALA A 53 0.02 -4.24 -19.05
CA ALA A 53 -1.31 -4.13 -18.44
C ALA A 53 -2.44 -4.29 -19.47
N ALA A 54 -2.28 -3.71 -20.68
CA ALA A 54 -3.24 -3.88 -21.76
C ALA A 54 -3.30 -5.34 -22.25
N GLU A 55 -2.15 -6.02 -22.40
CA GLU A 55 -2.11 -7.45 -22.76
C GLU A 55 -2.79 -8.35 -21.72
N ARG A 56 -2.73 -7.98 -20.43
CA ARG A 56 -3.44 -8.66 -19.34
C ARG A 56 -4.94 -8.30 -19.26
N GLY A 57 -5.43 -7.49 -20.20
CA GLY A 57 -6.85 -7.15 -20.36
C GLY A 57 -7.30 -5.92 -19.57
N MET A 58 -6.44 -4.92 -19.44
CA MET A 58 -6.86 -3.57 -19.03
C MET A 58 -7.38 -2.79 -20.23
N ASP A 59 -8.59 -2.23 -20.15
CA ASP A 59 -9.24 -1.60 -21.29
C ASP A 59 -9.16 -0.06 -21.27
N ILE A 60 -9.20 0.55 -20.08
CA ILE A 60 -9.23 2.01 -19.91
C ILE A 60 -8.12 2.44 -18.96
N PHE A 61 -7.26 3.35 -19.43
CA PHE A 61 -6.21 3.96 -18.64
C PHE A 61 -6.61 5.40 -18.33
N ARG A 62 -7.06 5.65 -17.10
CA ARG A 62 -7.23 7.02 -16.59
C ARG A 62 -5.88 7.55 -16.15
N ILE A 63 -5.23 8.30 -17.02
CA ILE A 63 -3.90 8.86 -16.81
C ILE A 63 -4.03 10.24 -16.17
N PHE A 64 -3.35 10.46 -15.05
CA PHE A 64 -3.30 11.76 -14.36
C PHE A 64 -1.88 12.09 -13.89
N ASP A 65 -1.65 13.36 -13.57
CA ASP A 65 -0.44 13.85 -12.91
C ASP A 65 -0.81 14.58 -11.62
N SER A 66 0.03 14.46 -10.58
CA SER A 66 -0.29 15.02 -9.26
C SER A 66 -0.27 16.54 -9.16
N LEU A 67 0.35 17.21 -10.13
CA LEU A 67 0.43 18.65 -10.26
C LEU A 67 -0.29 19.17 -11.51
N ASN A 68 -1.06 18.30 -12.20
CA ASN A 68 -1.60 18.56 -13.53
C ASN A 68 -0.51 18.94 -14.57
N TYR A 69 0.71 18.45 -14.39
CA TYR A 69 1.83 18.72 -15.29
C TYR A 69 1.78 17.77 -16.49
N ALA A 70 1.13 18.21 -17.57
CA ALA A 70 0.91 17.42 -18.78
C ALA A 70 2.17 16.71 -19.37
N PRO A 71 3.40 17.29 -19.32
CA PRO A 71 4.59 16.59 -19.77
C PRO A 71 4.84 15.25 -19.06
N ASN A 72 4.46 15.09 -17.79
CA ASN A 72 4.56 13.82 -17.07
C ASN A 72 3.61 12.75 -17.61
N MET A 73 2.51 13.14 -18.25
CA MET A 73 1.49 12.22 -18.79
C MET A 73 1.83 11.71 -20.18
N LYS A 74 2.72 12.39 -20.89
CA LYS A 74 3.02 12.15 -22.31
C LYS A 74 3.40 10.70 -22.62
N ALA A 75 4.37 10.13 -21.89
CA ALA A 75 4.87 8.79 -22.18
C ALA A 75 3.77 7.72 -22.05
N ALA A 76 2.94 7.81 -21.00
CA ALA A 76 1.82 6.90 -20.78
C ALA A 76 0.74 7.07 -21.86
N MET A 77 0.36 8.31 -22.17
CA MET A 77 -0.67 8.60 -23.19
C MET A 77 -0.24 8.11 -24.57
N GLU A 78 1.01 8.35 -24.96
CA GLU A 78 1.58 7.82 -26.21
C GLU A 78 1.51 6.29 -26.25
N ALA A 79 1.95 5.59 -25.18
CA ALA A 79 1.89 4.13 -25.15
C ALA A 79 0.47 3.59 -25.32
N VAL A 80 -0.51 4.13 -24.57
CA VAL A 80 -1.89 3.65 -24.69
C VAL A 80 -2.38 3.80 -26.13
N ARG A 81 -2.11 4.93 -26.76
CA ARG A 81 -2.60 5.25 -28.11
C ARG A 81 -1.88 4.53 -29.24
N GLU A 82 -0.56 4.35 -29.11
CA GLU A 82 0.30 3.88 -30.20
C GLU A 82 0.57 2.38 -30.14
N THR A 83 0.51 1.76 -28.96
CA THR A 83 0.94 0.37 -28.76
C THR A 83 -0.13 -0.55 -28.18
N THR A 84 -1.36 -0.06 -27.97
CA THR A 84 -2.47 -0.86 -27.42
C THR A 84 -3.79 -0.57 -28.13
N ASN A 85 -4.80 -1.43 -27.90
CA ASN A 85 -6.20 -1.19 -28.32
C ASN A 85 -7.04 -0.54 -27.20
N SER A 86 -6.39 -0.02 -26.16
CA SER A 86 -7.03 0.49 -24.94
C SER A 86 -7.42 1.96 -25.09
N ILE A 87 -8.28 2.43 -24.19
CA ILE A 87 -8.78 3.80 -24.17
C ILE A 87 -7.89 4.67 -23.28
N CYS A 88 -7.21 5.64 -23.90
CA CYS A 88 -6.55 6.74 -23.21
C CYS A 88 -7.57 7.77 -22.68
N GLU A 89 -7.81 7.74 -21.37
CA GLU A 89 -8.58 8.76 -20.67
C GLU A 89 -7.63 9.71 -19.93
N ALA A 90 -7.49 10.95 -20.38
CA ALA A 90 -6.60 11.92 -19.74
C ALA A 90 -7.37 12.71 -18.68
N ALA A 91 -6.84 12.77 -17.46
CA ALA A 91 -7.52 13.37 -16.32
C ALA A 91 -6.91 14.71 -15.91
N ILE A 92 -7.78 15.68 -15.66
CA ILE A 92 -7.47 16.94 -14.98
C ILE A 92 -7.91 16.80 -13.53
N CYS A 93 -6.98 16.94 -12.58
CA CYS A 93 -7.30 16.99 -11.17
C CYS A 93 -7.95 18.34 -10.83
N TYR A 94 -9.14 18.32 -10.25
CA TYR A 94 -9.86 19.54 -9.84
C TYR A 94 -9.43 19.98 -8.44
N THR A 95 -9.13 21.27 -8.28
CA THR A 95 -8.78 21.92 -7.01
C THR A 95 -9.33 23.35 -6.96
N GLY A 96 -9.48 23.92 -5.77
CA GLY A 96 -10.05 25.26 -5.59
C GLY A 96 -11.54 25.34 -5.95
N ASP A 97 -11.99 26.55 -6.27
CA ASP A 97 -13.37 26.84 -6.65
C ASP A 97 -13.40 27.78 -7.87
N ILE A 98 -13.83 27.27 -9.04
CA ILE A 98 -13.92 28.08 -10.27
C ILE A 98 -14.97 29.20 -10.20
N LEU A 99 -15.78 29.23 -9.14
CA LEU A 99 -16.75 30.28 -8.87
C LEU A 99 -16.22 31.36 -7.93
N ASP A 100 -15.06 31.14 -7.28
CA ASP A 100 -14.41 32.14 -6.43
C ASP A 100 -13.47 33.00 -7.27
N GLU A 101 -13.96 34.18 -7.67
CA GLU A 101 -13.18 35.13 -8.47
C GLU A 101 -11.99 35.75 -7.71
N SER A 102 -11.89 35.57 -6.38
CA SER A 102 -10.73 36.03 -5.60
C SER A 102 -9.51 35.11 -5.71
N LYS A 103 -9.70 33.88 -6.21
CA LYS A 103 -8.64 32.88 -6.44
C LYS A 103 -8.61 32.47 -7.92
N ASP A 104 -7.85 33.21 -8.73
CA ASP A 104 -7.84 33.05 -10.20
C ASP A 104 -6.80 32.04 -10.73
N LYS A 105 -5.93 31.49 -9.86
CA LYS A 105 -4.89 30.51 -10.23
C LYS A 105 -5.48 29.27 -10.93
N TYR A 106 -6.53 28.68 -10.35
CA TYR A 106 -7.26 27.54 -10.90
C TYR A 106 -8.61 27.97 -11.47
N SER A 107 -8.60 28.99 -12.32
CA SER A 107 -9.80 29.53 -12.97
C SER A 107 -10.42 28.55 -13.99
N LEU A 108 -11.64 28.85 -14.46
CA LEU A 108 -12.25 28.11 -15.56
C LEU A 108 -11.36 28.08 -16.82
N LYS A 109 -10.63 29.17 -17.10
CA LYS A 109 -9.69 29.25 -18.22
C LYS A 109 -8.56 28.22 -18.08
N TYR A 110 -8.01 28.06 -16.87
CA TYR A 110 -6.97 27.06 -16.59
C TYR A 110 -7.44 25.65 -16.99
N TYR A 111 -8.65 25.26 -16.60
CA TYR A 111 -9.21 23.95 -16.94
C TYR A 111 -9.42 23.76 -18.45
N VAL A 112 -9.89 24.79 -19.17
CA VAL A 112 -10.08 24.75 -20.63
C VAL A 112 -8.74 24.66 -21.37
N ASP A 113 -7.74 25.42 -20.96
CA ASP A 113 -6.41 25.41 -21.58
C ASP A 113 -5.76 24.02 -21.44
N LEU A 114 -5.77 23.46 -20.23
CA LEU A 114 -5.22 22.14 -19.96
C LEU A 114 -5.99 21.03 -20.70
N ALA A 115 -7.32 21.12 -20.77
CA ALA A 115 -8.12 20.17 -21.53
C ALA A 115 -7.78 20.17 -23.02
N ASN A 116 -7.54 21.34 -23.61
CA ASN A 116 -7.09 21.46 -24.99
C ASN A 116 -5.67 20.90 -25.19
N GLU A 117 -4.77 21.09 -24.24
CA GLU A 117 -3.44 20.47 -24.25
C GLU A 117 -3.55 18.94 -24.25
N LEU A 118 -4.33 18.36 -23.33
CA LEU A 118 -4.54 16.91 -23.25
C LEU A 118 -5.24 16.34 -24.49
N LYS A 119 -6.18 17.08 -25.08
CA LYS A 119 -6.78 16.74 -26.38
C LYS A 119 -5.73 16.75 -27.49
N SER A 120 -4.81 17.70 -27.51
CA SER A 120 -3.73 17.75 -28.51
C SER A 120 -2.74 16.59 -28.36
N MET A 121 -2.55 16.10 -27.13
CA MET A 121 -1.83 14.85 -26.82
C MET A 121 -2.64 13.59 -27.19
N GLY A 122 -3.90 13.78 -27.60
CA GLY A 122 -4.82 12.81 -28.18
C GLY A 122 -5.52 11.91 -27.18
N ALA A 123 -5.90 12.44 -26.03
CA ALA A 123 -6.89 11.82 -25.18
C ALA A 123 -8.15 11.41 -25.98
N HIS A 124 -8.65 10.20 -25.75
CA HIS A 124 -9.94 9.76 -26.31
C HIS A 124 -11.10 10.27 -25.45
N ILE A 125 -10.91 10.32 -24.14
CA ILE A 125 -11.86 10.80 -23.13
C ILE A 125 -11.13 11.78 -22.22
N LEU A 126 -11.82 12.85 -21.82
CA LEU A 126 -11.35 13.78 -20.81
C LEU A 126 -12.00 13.44 -19.46
N CYS A 127 -11.19 13.18 -18.44
CA CYS A 127 -11.68 13.01 -17.08
C CYS A 127 -11.51 14.30 -16.26
N ILE A 128 -12.55 14.73 -15.55
CA ILE A 128 -12.45 15.70 -14.46
C ILE A 128 -12.33 14.89 -13.18
N LYS A 129 -11.15 14.88 -12.57
CA LYS A 129 -10.85 14.12 -11.35
C LYS A 129 -10.93 15.03 -10.13
N ASP A 130 -12.10 15.12 -9.52
CA ASP A 130 -12.29 15.79 -8.23
C ASP A 130 -12.00 14.82 -7.07
N MET A 131 -10.71 14.65 -6.77
CA MET A 131 -10.20 13.67 -5.80
C MET A 131 -10.58 13.92 -4.34
N ALA A 132 -11.05 15.14 -4.02
CA ALA A 132 -11.40 15.54 -2.65
C ALA A 132 -12.91 15.77 -2.47
N GLY A 133 -13.68 15.95 -3.55
CA GLY A 133 -15.10 16.29 -3.47
C GLY A 133 -15.35 17.81 -3.42
N LEU A 134 -14.44 18.60 -4.02
CA LEU A 134 -14.45 20.06 -4.02
C LEU A 134 -15.38 20.65 -5.07
N CYS A 135 -15.67 19.92 -6.15
CA CYS A 135 -16.44 20.45 -7.28
C CYS A 135 -17.92 20.53 -6.91
N ARG A 136 -18.31 21.69 -6.37
CA ARG A 136 -19.68 22.00 -5.93
C ARG A 136 -20.67 21.94 -7.10
N PRO A 137 -21.98 21.80 -6.85
CA PRO A 137 -22.93 21.49 -7.92
C PRO A 137 -22.97 22.51 -9.05
N TYR A 138 -23.00 23.80 -8.72
CA TYR A 138 -23.00 24.87 -9.74
C TYR A 138 -21.64 25.03 -10.44
N ALA A 139 -20.54 24.67 -9.76
CA ALA A 139 -19.21 24.63 -10.37
C ALA A 139 -19.13 23.47 -11.37
N ALA A 140 -19.67 22.30 -11.02
CA ALA A 140 -19.74 21.14 -11.90
C ALA A 140 -20.56 21.43 -13.18
N GLU A 141 -21.73 22.06 -13.04
CA GLU A 141 -22.54 22.50 -14.19
C GLU A 141 -21.74 23.42 -15.13
N LYS A 142 -21.14 24.48 -14.58
CA LYS A 142 -20.38 25.47 -15.35
C LYS A 142 -19.16 24.84 -16.02
N LEU A 143 -18.41 24.01 -15.29
CA LEU A 143 -17.19 23.36 -15.77
C LEU A 143 -17.49 22.38 -16.90
N VAL A 144 -18.43 21.45 -16.67
CA VAL A 144 -18.80 20.43 -17.66
C VAL A 144 -19.33 21.08 -18.92
N LYS A 145 -20.27 22.04 -18.79
CA LYS A 145 -20.83 22.73 -19.96
C LYS A 145 -19.74 23.40 -20.80
N THR A 146 -18.85 24.15 -20.15
CA THR A 146 -17.76 24.86 -20.83
C THR A 146 -16.82 23.88 -21.53
N LEU A 147 -16.42 22.79 -20.86
CA LEU A 147 -15.52 21.79 -21.45
C LEU A 147 -16.18 21.04 -22.63
N LYS A 148 -17.49 20.76 -22.58
CA LYS A 148 -18.21 20.17 -23.70
C LYS A 148 -18.21 21.09 -24.92
N GLU A 149 -18.43 22.39 -24.70
CA GLU A 149 -18.49 23.41 -25.76
C GLU A 149 -17.11 23.69 -26.38
N GLU A 150 -16.06 23.80 -25.57
CA GLU A 150 -14.72 24.22 -26.01
C GLU A 150 -13.84 23.05 -26.48
N VAL A 151 -13.93 21.88 -25.84
CA VAL A 151 -12.98 20.76 -26.06
C VAL A 151 -13.62 19.69 -26.94
N GLY A 152 -14.90 19.39 -26.77
CA GLY A 152 -15.66 18.45 -27.61
C GLY A 152 -15.28 16.97 -27.46
N LEU A 153 -14.42 16.60 -26.50
CA LEU A 153 -14.21 15.19 -26.11
C LEU A 153 -15.35 14.72 -25.19
N PRO A 154 -15.65 13.41 -25.12
CA PRO A 154 -16.46 12.87 -24.05
C PRO A 154 -15.86 13.21 -22.68
N ILE A 155 -16.71 13.61 -21.74
CA ILE A 155 -16.33 13.99 -20.38
C ILE A 155 -16.73 12.89 -19.41
N HIS A 156 -15.76 12.43 -18.64
CA HIS A 156 -15.92 11.54 -17.51
C HIS A 156 -15.75 12.34 -16.21
N PHE A 157 -16.82 12.51 -15.42
CA PHE A 157 -16.77 13.23 -14.15
C PHE A 157 -16.60 12.27 -12.97
N HIS A 158 -15.47 12.40 -12.28
CA HIS A 158 -15.15 11.66 -11.07
C HIS A 158 -15.16 12.62 -9.88
N THR A 159 -15.90 12.28 -8.83
CA THR A 159 -15.93 13.04 -7.58
C THR A 159 -16.02 12.10 -6.37
N HIS A 160 -15.81 12.67 -5.18
CA HIS A 160 -16.01 12.00 -3.90
C HIS A 160 -17.15 12.70 -3.15
N ASP A 161 -17.90 11.95 -2.35
CA ASP A 161 -19.03 12.47 -1.57
C ASP A 161 -18.61 12.92 -0.16
N THR A 162 -17.36 13.36 -0.01
CA THR A 162 -16.75 13.73 1.28
C THR A 162 -17.56 14.80 1.99
N SER A 163 -18.13 15.73 1.24
CA SER A 163 -18.98 16.81 1.75
C SER A 163 -20.41 16.35 2.06
N GLY A 164 -20.85 15.21 1.52
CA GLY A 164 -22.22 14.72 1.53
C GLY A 164 -23.17 15.39 0.52
N ILE A 165 -22.66 16.20 -0.42
CA ILE A 165 -23.50 16.90 -1.41
C ILE A 165 -23.10 16.62 -2.87
N ASN A 166 -22.04 15.85 -3.15
CA ASN A 166 -21.50 15.69 -4.51
C ASN A 166 -22.37 14.79 -5.41
N ALA A 167 -23.32 14.03 -4.85
CA ALA A 167 -24.40 13.44 -5.63
C ALA A 167 -25.16 14.50 -6.44
N SER A 168 -25.38 15.70 -5.88
CA SER A 168 -26.01 16.80 -6.61
C SER A 168 -25.08 17.43 -7.65
N SER A 169 -23.75 17.38 -7.46
CA SER A 169 -22.78 17.75 -8.50
C SER A 169 -22.85 16.82 -9.70
N ILE A 170 -23.07 15.52 -9.48
CA ILE A 170 -23.32 14.56 -10.57
C ILE A 170 -24.62 14.91 -11.32
N LEU A 171 -25.71 15.24 -10.62
CA LEU A 171 -26.97 15.64 -11.27
C LEU A 171 -26.78 16.91 -12.11
N LYS A 172 -26.06 17.90 -11.58
CA LYS A 172 -25.74 19.13 -12.30
C LYS A 172 -24.81 18.93 -13.50
N ALA A 173 -23.83 18.02 -13.37
CA ALA A 173 -23.01 17.58 -14.50
C ALA A 173 -23.86 16.85 -15.57
N SER A 174 -24.83 16.04 -15.16
CA SER A 174 -25.78 15.35 -16.05
C SER A 174 -26.63 16.33 -16.86
N GLU A 175 -27.20 17.35 -16.19
CA GLU A 175 -27.92 18.46 -16.83
C GLU A 175 -27.03 19.21 -17.84
N ALA A 176 -25.75 19.40 -17.51
CA ALA A 176 -24.75 20.04 -18.37
C ALA A 176 -24.22 19.15 -19.52
N GLY A 177 -24.67 17.89 -19.62
CA GLY A 177 -24.30 17.02 -20.72
C GLY A 177 -23.05 16.17 -20.52
N VAL A 178 -22.64 15.88 -19.28
CA VAL A 178 -21.55 14.91 -19.00
C VAL A 178 -21.85 13.55 -19.64
N ASP A 179 -20.83 12.83 -20.08
CA ASP A 179 -20.99 11.55 -20.79
C ASP A 179 -20.91 10.35 -19.84
N ILE A 180 -20.02 10.40 -18.84
CA ILE A 180 -19.77 9.32 -17.88
C ILE A 180 -19.59 9.90 -16.47
N VAL A 181 -20.06 9.21 -15.44
CA VAL A 181 -19.85 9.57 -14.03
C VAL A 181 -19.40 8.36 -13.22
N ASP A 182 -18.49 8.58 -12.27
CA ASP A 182 -18.11 7.54 -11.30
C ASP A 182 -19.04 7.56 -10.08
N VAL A 183 -19.57 6.39 -9.74
CA VAL A 183 -20.50 6.16 -8.62
C VAL A 183 -20.22 4.81 -7.98
N ALA A 184 -20.60 4.63 -6.72
CA ALA A 184 -20.44 3.38 -5.97
C ALA A 184 -21.79 2.82 -5.52
N LEU A 185 -21.91 1.49 -5.39
CA LEU A 185 -23.11 0.84 -4.82
C LEU A 185 -23.41 1.39 -3.41
N SER A 186 -24.69 1.45 -3.02
CA SER A 186 -25.12 2.08 -1.76
C SER A 186 -24.27 1.69 -0.55
N SER A 187 -24.05 0.38 -0.34
CA SER A 187 -23.28 -0.16 0.79
C SER A 187 -21.78 0.19 0.80
N MET A 188 -21.24 0.70 -0.32
CA MET A 188 -19.84 1.09 -0.50
C MET A 188 -19.69 2.57 -0.92
N SER A 189 -20.75 3.37 -0.79
CA SER A 189 -20.79 4.78 -1.23
C SER A 189 -20.82 5.78 -0.07
N GLY A 190 -20.74 7.07 -0.39
CA GLY A 190 -20.82 8.16 0.57
C GLY A 190 -19.53 8.43 1.33
N SER A 191 -19.50 9.51 2.11
CA SER A 191 -18.30 9.94 2.85
C SER A 191 -17.10 10.04 1.90
N THR A 192 -15.94 9.50 2.25
CA THR A 192 -14.73 9.53 1.42
C THR A 192 -14.80 8.65 0.16
N SER A 193 -15.91 7.95 -0.10
CA SER A 193 -16.16 7.20 -1.35
C SER A 193 -16.84 8.06 -2.43
N GLN A 194 -17.22 7.45 -3.55
CA GLN A 194 -18.04 8.08 -4.58
C GLN A 194 -19.50 8.27 -4.10
N PRO A 195 -20.27 9.17 -4.76
CA PRO A 195 -21.72 9.25 -4.55
C PRO A 195 -22.46 7.93 -4.84
N CYS A 196 -23.61 7.76 -4.19
CA CYS A 196 -24.43 6.56 -4.26
C CYS A 196 -25.05 6.33 -5.65
N LEU A 197 -24.64 5.24 -6.32
CA LEU A 197 -25.15 4.79 -7.61
C LEU A 197 -26.67 4.58 -7.58
N ASN A 198 -27.18 3.84 -6.59
CA ASN A 198 -28.62 3.53 -6.52
C ASN A 198 -29.43 4.82 -6.40
N SER A 199 -29.00 5.77 -5.56
CA SER A 199 -29.68 7.05 -5.39
C SER A 199 -29.61 7.93 -6.64
N VAL A 200 -28.46 7.97 -7.34
CA VAL A 200 -28.34 8.70 -8.61
C VAL A 200 -29.24 8.12 -9.69
N VAL A 201 -29.28 6.78 -9.83
CA VAL A 201 -30.17 6.10 -10.79
C VAL A 201 -31.63 6.39 -10.48
N ALA A 202 -32.05 6.30 -9.21
CA ALA A 202 -33.41 6.63 -8.79
C ALA A 202 -33.76 8.11 -9.04
N ALA A 203 -32.83 9.03 -8.80
CA ALA A 203 -33.05 10.45 -9.01
C ALA A 203 -33.23 10.83 -10.50
N LEU A 204 -32.67 10.03 -11.42
CA LEU A 204 -32.78 10.25 -12.86
C LEU A 204 -33.94 9.48 -13.53
N GLU A 205 -34.66 8.64 -12.78
CA GLU A 205 -35.82 7.89 -13.29
C GLU A 205 -36.92 8.85 -13.78
N ASN A 206 -37.53 8.57 -14.95
CA ASN A 206 -38.53 9.44 -15.60
C ASN A 206 -38.01 10.80 -16.05
N THR A 207 -36.70 10.93 -16.29
CA THR A 207 -36.07 12.12 -16.88
C THR A 207 -35.48 11.79 -18.25
N GLU A 208 -35.07 12.82 -19.01
CA GLU A 208 -34.37 12.62 -20.30
C GLU A 208 -32.99 11.95 -20.14
N ARG A 209 -32.48 11.87 -18.90
CA ARG A 209 -31.17 11.33 -18.55
C ARG A 209 -31.27 9.98 -17.84
N GLU A 210 -32.42 9.31 -17.89
CA GLU A 210 -32.65 8.00 -17.30
C GLU A 210 -31.67 6.95 -17.83
N SER A 211 -31.11 6.14 -16.93
CA SER A 211 -30.20 5.03 -17.29
C SER A 211 -30.97 3.74 -17.54
N SER A 212 -30.36 2.77 -18.23
CA SER A 212 -30.93 1.43 -18.40
C SER A 212 -30.70 0.49 -17.20
N LEU A 213 -30.02 0.97 -16.14
CA LEU A 213 -29.73 0.18 -14.94
C LEU A 213 -31.01 -0.05 -14.12
N LYS A 214 -31.20 -1.28 -13.65
CA LYS A 214 -32.37 -1.64 -12.84
C LYS A 214 -32.06 -1.49 -11.36
N LEU A 215 -32.77 -0.60 -10.68
CA LEU A 215 -32.62 -0.37 -9.22
C LEU A 215 -32.66 -1.66 -8.41
N SER A 216 -33.64 -2.53 -8.64
CA SER A 216 -33.73 -3.83 -7.95
C SER A 216 -32.47 -4.70 -8.07
N LYS A 217 -31.75 -4.63 -9.19
CA LYS A 217 -30.48 -5.36 -9.36
C LYS A 217 -29.31 -4.67 -8.67
N LEU A 218 -29.33 -3.35 -8.58
CA LEU A 218 -28.35 -2.60 -7.81
C LEU A 218 -28.53 -2.83 -6.30
N ASP A 219 -29.78 -2.99 -5.85
CA ASP A 219 -30.10 -3.29 -4.45
C ASP A 219 -29.60 -4.71 -4.08
N GLU A 220 -29.88 -5.73 -4.92
CA GLU A 220 -29.34 -7.09 -4.74
C GLU A 220 -27.80 -7.10 -4.62
N LEU A 221 -27.10 -6.30 -5.44
CA LEU A 221 -25.64 -6.16 -5.35
C LEU A 221 -25.20 -5.42 -4.09
N SER A 222 -25.95 -4.39 -3.68
CA SER A 222 -25.67 -3.64 -2.46
C SER A 222 -25.79 -4.53 -1.22
N ASP A 223 -26.82 -5.38 -1.13
CA ASP A 223 -27.04 -6.32 -0.03
C ASP A 223 -25.86 -7.28 0.14
N TYR A 224 -25.33 -7.81 -0.97
CA TYR A 224 -24.12 -8.64 -0.96
C TYR A 224 -22.93 -7.88 -0.35
N TRP A 225 -22.66 -6.67 -0.83
CA TRP A 225 -21.53 -5.86 -0.36
C TRP A 225 -21.71 -5.37 1.08
N GLU A 226 -22.94 -5.14 1.55
CA GLU A 226 -23.20 -4.84 2.96
C GLU A 226 -22.80 -6.02 3.86
N GLY A 227 -23.10 -7.25 3.43
CA GLY A 227 -22.63 -8.46 4.09
C GLY A 227 -21.10 -8.56 4.12
N VAL A 228 -20.45 -8.37 2.97
CA VAL A 228 -18.98 -8.45 2.84
C VAL A 228 -18.26 -7.36 3.62
N ARG A 229 -18.76 -6.12 3.62
CA ARG A 229 -18.15 -4.97 4.31
C ARG A 229 -17.96 -5.24 5.81
N LYS A 230 -18.86 -6.02 6.44
CA LYS A 230 -18.75 -6.41 7.85
C LYS A 230 -17.46 -7.17 8.16
N TYR A 231 -16.91 -7.93 7.21
CA TYR A 231 -15.64 -8.64 7.40
C TYR A 231 -14.44 -7.69 7.51
N TYR A 232 -14.58 -6.46 7.01
CA TYR A 232 -13.55 -5.42 7.01
C TYR A 232 -13.77 -4.37 8.10
N PHE A 233 -14.64 -4.63 9.09
CA PHE A 233 -14.98 -3.68 10.16
C PHE A 233 -13.76 -3.03 10.85
N PRO A 234 -12.66 -3.75 11.18
CA PRO A 234 -11.47 -3.13 11.78
C PRO A 234 -10.79 -2.06 10.90
N PHE A 235 -11.07 -2.04 9.61
CA PHE A 235 -10.51 -1.08 8.64
C PHE A 235 -11.51 0.03 8.25
N ASP A 236 -12.74 -0.03 8.74
CA ASP A 236 -13.79 0.96 8.43
C ASP A 236 -13.71 2.15 9.41
N THR A 237 -12.57 2.86 9.38
CA THR A 237 -12.27 3.98 10.30
C THR A 237 -12.68 5.35 9.76
N SER A 238 -13.27 5.39 8.56
CA SER A 238 -13.74 6.64 7.95
C SER A 238 -14.93 7.25 8.72
N PRO A 239 -15.07 8.58 8.76
CA PRO A 239 -16.25 9.21 9.35
C PRO A 239 -17.54 8.71 8.69
N PRO A 240 -18.59 8.38 9.47
CA PRO A 240 -19.84 7.83 8.95
C PRO A 240 -20.75 8.90 8.29
N HIS A 241 -20.27 10.14 8.17
CA HIS A 241 -21.00 11.27 7.63
C HIS A 241 -20.06 12.15 6.79
N GLY A 242 -20.66 12.97 5.91
CA GLY A 242 -19.92 14.00 5.19
C GLY A 242 -19.48 15.15 6.09
N THR A 243 -18.53 15.95 5.61
CA THR A 243 -18.04 17.17 6.27
C THR A 243 -17.68 18.26 5.27
N ALA A 244 -18.16 19.48 5.53
CA ALA A 244 -17.79 20.67 4.75
C ALA A 244 -16.36 21.16 5.05
N GLU A 245 -15.69 20.61 6.07
CA GLU A 245 -14.29 20.92 6.41
C GLU A 245 -13.33 20.62 5.23
N VAL A 246 -13.72 19.72 4.32
CA VAL A 246 -12.96 19.43 3.10
C VAL A 246 -12.75 20.66 2.21
N TYR A 247 -13.66 21.64 2.24
CA TYR A 247 -13.50 22.89 1.50
C TYR A 247 -12.48 23.86 2.12
N LEU A 248 -12.03 23.59 3.35
CA LEU A 248 -10.91 24.30 3.98
C LEU A 248 -9.60 23.63 3.60
N HIS A 249 -9.41 22.36 3.99
CA HIS A 249 -8.12 21.70 3.91
C HIS A 249 -7.85 21.01 2.56
N GLU A 250 -8.88 20.75 1.76
CA GLU A 250 -8.78 20.15 0.42
C GLU A 250 -7.98 18.84 0.40
N MET A 251 -8.08 18.03 1.45
CA MET A 251 -7.42 16.72 1.52
C MET A 251 -8.26 15.70 0.72
N PRO A 252 -7.65 14.94 -0.20
CA PRO A 252 -8.31 13.77 -0.78
C PRO A 252 -8.70 12.76 0.29
N GLY A 253 -9.73 11.94 0.03
CA GLY A 253 -10.24 10.98 1.03
C GLY A 253 -9.17 10.05 1.63
N GLY A 254 -8.27 9.52 0.79
CA GLY A 254 -7.15 8.70 1.25
C GLY A 254 -6.08 9.46 2.05
N GLN A 255 -5.89 10.76 1.79
CA GLN A 255 -4.96 11.58 2.58
C GLN A 255 -5.55 11.90 3.95
N PHE A 256 -6.85 12.23 4.00
CA PHE A 256 -7.55 12.54 5.24
C PHE A 256 -7.46 11.38 6.24
N THR A 257 -7.82 10.17 5.80
CA THR A 257 -7.78 8.96 6.64
C THR A 257 -6.37 8.64 7.11
N ASN A 258 -5.39 8.61 6.19
CA ASN A 258 -3.99 8.34 6.55
C ASN A 258 -3.41 9.36 7.55
N LEU A 259 -3.64 10.66 7.32
CA LEU A 259 -3.09 11.71 8.18
C LEU A 259 -3.75 11.69 9.57
N LYS A 260 -5.05 11.35 9.64
CA LYS A 260 -5.76 11.21 10.91
C LYS A 260 -5.23 10.04 11.72
N GLU A 261 -5.08 8.86 11.11
CA GLU A 261 -4.47 7.69 11.77
C GLU A 261 -3.03 7.99 12.24
N GLN A 262 -2.24 8.71 11.41
CA GLN A 262 -0.89 9.14 11.79
C GLN A 262 -0.92 10.10 13.00
N ALA A 263 -1.82 11.07 13.01
CA ALA A 263 -2.00 11.99 14.13
C ALA A 263 -2.42 11.25 15.42
N GLU A 264 -3.33 10.29 15.31
CA GLU A 264 -3.77 9.45 16.44
C GLU A 264 -2.61 8.60 16.99
N ALA A 265 -1.86 7.92 16.11
CA ALA A 265 -0.69 7.13 16.49
C ALA A 265 0.41 7.95 17.19
N MET A 266 0.52 9.24 16.85
CA MET A 266 1.46 10.19 17.48
C MET A 266 0.92 10.87 18.73
N GLY A 267 -0.31 10.54 19.16
CA GLY A 267 -0.95 11.18 20.32
C GLY A 267 -1.45 12.61 20.06
N LEU A 268 -1.52 13.03 18.80
CA LEU A 268 -1.93 14.37 18.35
C LEU A 268 -3.39 14.44 17.89
N GLY A 269 -4.17 13.36 18.03
CA GLY A 269 -5.56 13.30 17.56
C GLY A 269 -6.45 14.43 18.09
N ALA A 270 -6.24 14.87 19.34
CA ALA A 270 -6.98 15.99 19.93
C ALA A 270 -6.67 17.36 19.25
N ARG A 271 -5.55 17.47 18.53
CA ARG A 271 -5.13 18.65 17.76
C ARG A 271 -5.59 18.58 16.30
N TRP A 272 -6.53 17.68 15.93
CA TRP A 272 -7.00 17.56 14.55
C TRP A 272 -7.42 18.89 13.89
N PRO A 273 -8.20 19.78 14.53
CA PRO A 273 -8.56 21.06 13.93
C PRO A 273 -7.35 21.93 13.58
N GLU A 274 -6.30 21.88 14.41
CA GLU A 274 -5.04 22.58 14.14
C GLU A 274 -4.28 21.96 12.97
N ILE A 275 -4.26 20.62 12.89
CA ILE A 275 -3.63 19.89 11.77
C ILE A 275 -4.34 20.20 10.45
N ALA A 276 -5.67 20.21 10.42
CA ALA A 276 -6.45 20.54 9.23
C ALA A 276 -6.20 21.99 8.77
N GLN A 277 -6.15 22.95 9.71
CA GLN A 277 -5.82 24.35 9.42
C GLN A 277 -4.38 24.50 8.91
N CYS A 278 -3.41 23.88 9.58
CA CYS A 278 -2.01 23.90 9.18
C CYS A 278 -1.81 23.29 7.78
N TYR A 279 -2.54 22.22 7.43
CA TYR A 279 -2.50 21.63 6.09
C TYR A 279 -2.95 22.62 5.00
N SER A 280 -4.02 23.39 5.26
CA SER A 280 -4.45 24.47 4.36
C SER A 280 -3.37 25.55 4.22
N GLU A 281 -2.75 25.96 5.32
CA GLU A 281 -1.70 26.98 5.32
C GLU A 281 -0.40 26.51 4.66
N VAL A 282 -0.07 25.20 4.75
CA VAL A 282 1.04 24.59 4.02
C VAL A 282 0.76 24.58 2.52
N ASN A 283 -0.49 24.34 2.10
CA ASN A 283 -0.85 24.49 0.68
C ASN A 283 -0.56 25.90 0.17
N ASP A 284 -0.95 26.93 0.93
CA ASP A 284 -0.68 28.32 0.59
C ASP A 284 0.84 28.61 0.59
N LEU A 285 1.58 28.07 1.57
CA LEU A 285 3.04 28.16 1.63
C LEU A 285 3.73 27.58 0.39
N PHE A 286 3.21 26.48 -0.16
CA PHE A 286 3.69 25.88 -1.40
C PHE A 286 3.13 26.56 -2.67
N GLY A 287 2.39 27.65 -2.51
CA GLY A 287 1.91 28.48 -3.61
C GLY A 287 0.57 28.02 -4.20
N ASP A 288 -0.26 27.32 -3.43
CA ASP A 288 -1.55 26.74 -3.83
C ASP A 288 -1.41 25.68 -4.94
N ILE A 289 -1.30 24.41 -4.55
CA ILE A 289 -1.02 23.30 -5.46
C ILE A 289 -2.21 22.33 -5.59
N VAL A 290 -2.22 21.59 -6.69
CA VAL A 290 -3.06 20.38 -6.81
C VAL A 290 -2.57 19.35 -5.79
N LYS A 291 -3.48 18.85 -4.96
CA LYS A 291 -3.18 17.91 -3.86
C LYS A 291 -3.80 16.55 -4.13
N VAL A 292 -3.02 15.66 -4.73
CA VAL A 292 -3.38 14.25 -4.95
C VAL A 292 -2.11 13.42 -4.83
N THR A 293 -2.19 12.12 -4.53
CA THR A 293 -0.97 11.34 -4.29
C THR A 293 -0.02 11.38 -5.50
N PRO A 294 1.28 11.73 -5.31
CA PRO A 294 1.96 11.94 -4.03
C PRO A 294 1.97 13.37 -3.45
N SER A 295 1.60 14.44 -4.18
CA SER A 295 1.65 15.83 -3.67
C SER A 295 0.85 16.04 -2.38
N SER A 296 -0.31 15.39 -2.22
CA SER A 296 -1.09 15.44 -0.98
C SER A 296 -0.34 14.89 0.24
N LYS A 297 0.47 13.85 0.03
CA LYS A 297 1.32 13.28 1.09
C LYS A 297 2.39 14.31 1.49
N VAL A 298 3.00 14.98 0.53
CA VAL A 298 4.06 15.98 0.79
C VAL A 298 3.53 17.12 1.66
N VAL A 299 2.33 17.62 1.37
CA VAL A 299 1.65 18.61 2.22
C VAL A 299 1.40 18.05 3.63
N GLY A 300 0.98 16.78 3.73
CA GLY A 300 0.78 16.10 5.01
C GLY A 300 2.07 15.94 5.83
N ASP A 301 3.16 15.49 5.22
CA ASP A 301 4.46 15.32 5.86
C ASP A 301 4.98 16.66 6.41
N MET A 302 4.85 17.74 5.62
CA MET A 302 5.20 19.09 6.06
C MET A 302 4.30 19.56 7.21
N THR A 303 2.99 19.30 7.14
CA THR A 303 2.04 19.64 8.20
C THR A 303 2.43 18.98 9.52
N MET A 304 2.73 17.67 9.51
CA MET A 304 3.15 16.94 10.70
C MET A 304 4.49 17.46 11.24
N PHE A 305 5.45 17.76 10.36
CA PHE A 305 6.73 18.34 10.75
C PHE A 305 6.54 19.68 11.49
N LEU A 306 5.65 20.54 11.00
CA LEU A 306 5.40 21.85 11.59
C LEU A 306 4.63 21.76 12.92
N VAL A 307 3.55 20.99 12.96
CA VAL A 307 2.70 20.83 14.16
C VAL A 307 3.47 20.18 15.32
N THR A 308 4.32 19.20 15.04
CA THR A 308 5.13 18.52 16.07
C THR A 308 6.20 19.41 16.68
N GLN A 309 6.58 20.49 16.00
CA GLN A 309 7.59 21.45 16.46
C GLN A 309 6.98 22.80 16.85
N ASP A 310 5.64 22.92 16.83
CA ASP A 310 4.91 24.16 17.08
C ASP A 310 5.39 25.34 16.21
N ILE A 311 5.74 25.05 14.95
CA ILE A 311 6.18 26.04 13.96
C ILE A 311 4.98 26.42 13.08
N LYS A 312 4.78 27.71 12.84
CA LYS A 312 3.74 28.15 11.89
C LYS A 312 4.26 28.07 10.46
N PRO A 313 3.43 27.72 9.47
CA PRO A 313 3.81 27.74 8.05
C PRO A 313 4.41 29.09 7.60
N SER A 314 3.90 30.21 8.12
CA SER A 314 4.43 31.56 7.84
C SER A 314 5.87 31.79 8.29
N ASP A 315 6.36 31.00 9.25
CA ASP A 315 7.72 31.13 9.79
C ASP A 315 8.75 30.34 8.97
N VAL A 316 8.30 29.42 8.10
CA VAL A 316 9.17 28.55 7.29
C VAL A 316 10.22 29.32 6.48
N PRO A 317 9.89 30.43 5.78
CA PRO A 317 10.90 31.21 5.05
C PRO A 317 12.02 31.81 5.92
N ASN A 318 11.84 31.83 7.25
CA ASN A 318 12.81 32.38 8.20
C ASN A 318 13.52 31.31 9.03
N LEU A 319 13.30 30.02 8.75
CA LEU A 319 13.96 28.95 9.48
C LEU A 319 15.47 28.93 9.22
N PRO A 320 16.29 28.49 10.20
CA PRO A 320 17.74 28.46 10.05
C PRO A 320 18.19 27.63 8.85
N LYS A 321 19.26 28.08 8.17
CA LYS A 321 19.92 27.28 7.12
C LYS A 321 20.35 25.94 7.71
N GLY A 322 20.04 24.83 7.03
CA GLY A 322 20.35 23.48 7.48
C GLY A 322 19.24 22.81 8.29
N THR A 323 18.05 23.42 8.41
CA THR A 323 16.86 22.75 8.95
C THR A 323 16.56 21.47 8.15
N ALA A 324 16.37 20.35 8.84
CA ALA A 324 16.11 19.05 8.23
C ALA A 324 14.62 18.90 7.90
N PHE A 325 14.23 19.29 6.69
CA PHE A 325 12.86 19.10 6.19
C PHE A 325 12.60 17.63 5.78
N PRO A 326 11.33 17.18 5.77
CA PRO A 326 10.98 15.85 5.27
C PRO A 326 11.49 15.63 3.84
N GLU A 327 12.02 14.44 3.54
CA GLU A 327 12.61 14.14 2.23
C GLU A 327 11.61 14.31 1.08
N SER A 328 10.33 13.99 1.31
CA SER A 328 9.25 14.17 0.34
C SER A 328 9.05 15.63 -0.06
N VAL A 329 9.25 16.55 0.88
CA VAL A 329 9.17 18.01 0.67
C VAL A 329 10.36 18.49 -0.15
N VAL A 330 11.56 18.04 0.22
CA VAL A 330 12.79 18.35 -0.52
C VAL A 330 12.71 17.84 -1.96
N ASP A 331 12.26 16.60 -2.18
CA ASP A 331 12.13 16.01 -3.51
C ASP A 331 11.12 16.78 -4.37
N MET A 332 9.92 17.06 -3.84
CA MET A 332 8.90 17.81 -4.57
C MET A 332 9.36 19.21 -4.96
N LEU A 333 9.86 20.01 -4.01
CA LEU A 333 10.33 21.37 -4.30
C LEU A 333 11.61 21.39 -5.16
N GLY A 334 12.39 20.30 -5.16
CA GLY A 334 13.51 20.08 -6.07
C GLY A 334 13.09 19.78 -7.52
N GLY A 335 11.78 19.61 -7.78
CA GLY A 335 11.22 19.29 -9.09
C GLY A 335 10.95 17.80 -9.30
N GLY A 336 11.14 16.95 -8.28
CA GLY A 336 10.96 15.50 -8.36
C GLY A 336 9.54 15.08 -8.74
N LEU A 337 8.51 15.90 -8.51
CA LEU A 337 7.13 15.59 -8.93
C LEU A 337 6.71 16.29 -10.23
N GLY A 338 7.63 17.00 -10.90
CA GLY A 338 7.31 17.91 -12.00
C GLY A 338 7.10 19.35 -11.52
N GLN A 339 6.43 20.15 -12.34
CA GLN A 339 6.29 21.60 -12.11
C GLN A 339 4.83 21.99 -11.90
N PRO A 340 4.48 22.71 -10.82
CA PRO A 340 3.15 23.25 -10.63
C PRO A 340 2.94 24.46 -11.55
N ILE A 341 1.68 24.77 -11.86
CA ILE A 341 1.36 26.03 -12.54
C ILE A 341 1.83 27.23 -11.70
N GLY A 342 2.54 28.15 -12.35
CA GLY A 342 3.14 29.33 -11.70
C GLY A 342 4.50 29.08 -11.03
N GLY A 343 4.98 27.83 -10.99
CA GLY A 343 6.26 27.46 -10.35
C GLY A 343 6.20 27.47 -8.82
N TRP A 344 7.36 27.21 -8.20
CA TRP A 344 7.50 27.15 -6.74
C TRP A 344 7.79 28.54 -6.15
N PRO A 345 7.26 28.89 -4.95
CA PRO A 345 7.62 30.13 -4.26
C PRO A 345 9.13 30.17 -3.95
N SER A 346 9.85 31.14 -4.54
CA SER A 346 11.32 31.15 -4.54
C SER A 346 11.94 31.20 -3.15
N GLU A 347 11.35 31.95 -2.23
CA GLU A 347 11.89 32.08 -0.86
C GLU A 347 11.73 30.78 -0.08
N VAL A 348 10.61 30.08 -0.25
CA VAL A 348 10.37 28.76 0.37
C VAL A 348 11.30 27.72 -0.22
N GLN A 349 11.42 27.68 -1.55
CA GLN A 349 12.28 26.75 -2.27
C GLN A 349 13.75 26.91 -1.86
N LYS A 350 14.25 28.15 -1.74
CA LYS A 350 15.63 28.43 -1.29
C LYS A 350 15.90 27.92 0.13
N VAL A 351 14.97 28.14 1.07
CA VAL A 351 15.16 27.72 2.47
C VAL A 351 15.17 26.21 2.61
N ILE A 352 14.27 25.52 1.89
CA ILE A 352 14.12 24.06 1.97
C ILE A 352 15.26 23.33 1.25
N LEU A 353 15.65 23.80 0.05
CA LEU A 353 16.67 23.12 -0.76
C LEU A 353 18.09 23.54 -0.41
N GLY A 354 18.29 24.75 0.12
CA GLY A 354 19.61 25.32 0.30
C GLY A 354 20.37 25.41 -1.02
N ASP A 355 21.49 24.68 -1.11
CA ASP A 355 22.37 24.67 -2.27
C ASP A 355 22.13 23.46 -3.20
N LYS A 356 21.05 22.70 -3.00
CA LYS A 356 20.69 21.54 -3.84
C LYS A 356 20.28 21.97 -5.26
N GLU A 357 20.52 21.09 -6.23
CA GLU A 357 20.14 21.30 -7.62
C GLU A 357 18.62 21.25 -7.80
N ILE A 358 18.11 22.11 -8.70
CA ILE A 358 16.68 22.23 -9.02
C ILE A 358 16.46 21.69 -10.43
N ILE A 359 15.57 20.70 -10.55
CA ILE A 359 15.11 20.17 -11.83
C ILE A 359 13.91 21.01 -12.28
N THR A 360 13.95 21.50 -13.52
CA THR A 360 12.90 22.36 -14.10
C THR A 360 12.19 21.73 -15.30
N ASP A 361 12.69 20.60 -15.78
CA ASP A 361 12.03 19.80 -16.80
C ASP A 361 11.46 18.50 -16.21
N ARG A 362 11.09 17.55 -17.07
CA ARG A 362 10.40 16.32 -16.67
C ARG A 362 11.36 15.37 -15.94
N PRO A 363 11.10 14.96 -14.68
CA PRO A 363 12.02 14.12 -13.90
C PRO A 363 12.45 12.82 -14.60
N GLY A 364 11.49 12.12 -15.25
CA GLY A 364 11.76 10.88 -15.97
C GLY A 364 12.62 11.04 -17.24
N LYS A 365 12.87 12.28 -17.71
CA LYS A 365 13.68 12.53 -18.91
C LYS A 365 15.17 12.23 -18.68
N HIS A 366 15.64 12.38 -17.46
CA HIS A 366 17.04 12.15 -17.08
C HIS A 366 17.28 10.76 -16.48
N ALA A 367 16.21 9.99 -16.24
CA ALA A 367 16.32 8.63 -15.76
C ALA A 367 16.93 7.73 -16.84
N ALA A 368 17.95 6.95 -16.46
CA ALA A 368 18.51 5.95 -17.35
C ALA A 368 17.45 4.91 -17.70
N SER A 369 17.42 4.47 -18.97
CA SER A 369 16.58 3.36 -19.39
C SER A 369 16.90 2.12 -18.55
N ILE A 370 15.86 1.41 -18.12
CA ILE A 370 15.99 0.15 -17.38
C ILE A 370 15.79 -1.01 -18.36
N ASP A 371 16.73 -1.96 -18.40
CA ASP A 371 16.59 -3.16 -19.24
C ASP A 371 15.72 -4.21 -18.53
N PHE A 372 14.63 -4.60 -19.17
CA PHE A 372 13.70 -5.59 -18.62
C PHE A 372 14.34 -6.98 -18.45
N GLU A 373 15.25 -7.37 -19.33
CA GLU A 373 15.93 -8.67 -19.24
C GLU A 373 16.93 -8.71 -18.08
N ASP A 374 17.52 -7.58 -17.72
CA ASP A 374 18.40 -7.50 -16.56
C ASP A 374 17.61 -7.58 -15.25
N ILE A 375 16.45 -6.92 -15.17
CA ILE A 375 15.53 -7.08 -14.02
C ILE A 375 15.02 -8.52 -13.93
N LYS A 376 14.75 -9.18 -15.05
CA LYS A 376 14.33 -10.58 -15.10
C LYS A 376 15.39 -11.53 -14.55
N LYS A 377 16.67 -11.34 -14.92
CA LYS A 377 17.79 -12.12 -14.38
C LYS A 377 17.99 -11.86 -12.90
N GLU A 378 17.99 -10.59 -12.49
CA GLU A 378 18.14 -10.19 -11.09
C GLU A 378 17.05 -10.84 -10.23
N LEU A 379 15.80 -10.81 -10.70
CA LEU A 379 14.70 -11.44 -9.99
C LEU A 379 14.87 -12.96 -9.94
N ALA A 380 15.23 -13.61 -11.06
CA ALA A 380 15.44 -15.05 -11.11
C ALA A 380 16.48 -15.53 -10.10
N ASP A 381 17.58 -14.79 -9.93
CA ASP A 381 18.61 -15.08 -8.94
C ASP A 381 18.09 -14.94 -7.49
N LYS A 382 17.19 -13.97 -7.24
CA LYS A 382 16.61 -13.74 -5.91
C LYS A 382 15.59 -14.80 -5.50
N ILE A 383 14.78 -15.28 -6.44
CA ILE A 383 13.70 -16.25 -6.16
C ILE A 383 14.07 -17.69 -6.51
N ASN A 384 15.26 -17.93 -7.07
CA ASN A 384 15.77 -19.25 -7.46
C ASN A 384 14.88 -20.02 -8.45
N ARG A 385 14.15 -19.30 -9.31
CA ARG A 385 13.32 -19.85 -10.39
C ARG A 385 13.15 -18.83 -11.50
N VAL A 386 12.66 -19.28 -12.67
CA VAL A 386 12.33 -18.36 -13.77
C VAL A 386 11.07 -17.57 -13.39
N PRO A 387 11.13 -16.23 -13.30
CA PRO A 387 9.95 -15.41 -13.05
C PRO A 387 9.08 -15.27 -14.30
N THR A 388 7.77 -15.14 -14.09
CA THR A 388 6.84 -14.71 -15.14
C THR A 388 6.98 -13.21 -15.41
N ASP A 389 6.49 -12.72 -16.54
CA ASP A 389 6.59 -11.29 -16.85
C ASP A 389 5.75 -10.44 -15.88
N ASP A 390 4.60 -10.95 -15.40
CA ASP A 390 3.78 -10.34 -14.33
C ASP A 390 4.60 -10.12 -13.05
N GLU A 391 5.43 -11.10 -12.68
CA GLU A 391 6.33 -11.03 -11.51
C GLU A 391 7.46 -10.02 -11.73
N VAL A 392 8.06 -9.98 -12.92
CA VAL A 392 9.10 -9.01 -13.26
C VAL A 392 8.55 -7.58 -13.19
N TRP A 393 7.36 -7.33 -13.72
CA TRP A 393 6.72 -6.00 -13.62
C TRP A 393 6.35 -5.64 -12.19
N SER A 394 5.88 -6.60 -11.39
CA SER A 394 5.58 -6.40 -9.97
C SER A 394 6.84 -6.07 -9.16
N TYR A 395 7.93 -6.79 -9.41
CA TYR A 395 9.24 -6.54 -8.81
C TYR A 395 9.81 -5.20 -9.23
N LEU A 396 9.75 -4.85 -10.52
CA LEU A 396 10.23 -3.57 -11.03
C LEU A 396 9.50 -2.40 -10.33
N MET A 397 8.19 -2.50 -10.15
CA MET A 397 7.39 -1.47 -9.48
C MET A 397 7.63 -1.44 -7.97
N TYR A 398 7.77 -2.60 -7.33
CA TYR A 398 7.91 -2.69 -5.87
C TYR A 398 8.87 -3.83 -5.45
N PRO A 399 10.20 -3.61 -5.52
CA PRO A 399 11.17 -4.70 -5.34
C PRO A 399 11.01 -5.44 -4.02
N GLN A 400 11.09 -4.72 -2.89
CA GLN A 400 10.98 -5.35 -1.57
C GLN A 400 9.60 -5.94 -1.29
N VAL A 401 8.53 -5.23 -1.68
CA VAL A 401 7.15 -5.71 -1.46
C VAL A 401 6.89 -7.00 -2.23
N PHE A 402 7.45 -7.13 -3.44
CA PHE A 402 7.36 -8.36 -4.22
C PHE A 402 8.14 -9.50 -3.56
N LEU A 403 9.37 -9.25 -3.08
CA LEU A 403 10.16 -10.29 -2.39
C LEU A 403 9.45 -10.77 -1.11
N ASP A 404 8.92 -9.87 -0.29
CA ASP A 404 8.13 -10.20 0.90
C ASP A 404 6.81 -10.93 0.56
N PHE A 405 6.28 -10.73 -0.65
CA PHE A 405 5.11 -11.46 -1.15
C PHE A 405 5.51 -12.86 -1.65
N ASN A 406 6.61 -12.99 -2.40
CA ASN A 406 7.11 -14.29 -2.83
C ASN A 406 7.48 -15.17 -1.62
N GLU A 407 8.14 -14.63 -0.60
CA GLU A 407 8.41 -15.35 0.65
C GLU A 407 7.11 -15.79 1.34
N SER A 408 6.05 -14.96 1.30
CA SER A 408 4.73 -15.34 1.81
C SER A 408 4.12 -16.50 1.02
N LEU A 409 4.31 -16.56 -0.31
CA LEU A 409 3.85 -17.68 -1.12
C LEU A 409 4.63 -18.97 -0.80
N ASP A 410 5.93 -18.87 -0.57
CA ASP A 410 6.76 -20.02 -0.18
C ASP A 410 6.34 -20.58 1.19
N ASN A 411 6.01 -19.70 2.14
CA ASN A 411 5.63 -20.08 3.50
C ASN A 411 4.17 -20.52 3.65
N PHE A 412 3.24 -19.90 2.92
CA PHE A 412 1.80 -20.06 3.14
C PHE A 412 1.00 -20.45 1.89
N SER A 413 1.63 -20.59 0.74
CA SER A 413 0.97 -20.76 -0.57
C SER A 413 0.04 -19.59 -0.91
N ASP A 414 -0.91 -19.81 -1.82
CA ASP A 414 -1.89 -18.80 -2.22
C ASP A 414 -2.91 -18.58 -1.08
N LEU A 415 -2.80 -17.43 -0.40
CA LEU A 415 -3.74 -17.03 0.65
C LEU A 415 -5.04 -16.43 0.09
N SER A 416 -5.11 -16.10 -1.21
CA SER A 416 -6.27 -15.45 -1.83
C SER A 416 -7.50 -16.36 -1.95
N VAL A 417 -7.31 -17.67 -1.80
CA VAL A 417 -8.40 -18.66 -1.81
C VAL A 417 -9.12 -18.75 -0.46
N LEU A 418 -8.56 -18.17 0.61
CA LEU A 418 -9.17 -18.21 1.92
C LEU A 418 -10.41 -17.31 1.98
N PRO A 419 -11.50 -17.76 2.62
CA PRO A 419 -12.60 -16.88 2.97
C PRO A 419 -12.10 -15.71 3.82
N THR A 420 -12.55 -14.48 3.51
CA THR A 420 -12.10 -13.27 4.21
C THR A 420 -12.17 -13.35 5.75
N PRO A 421 -13.22 -13.93 6.38
CA PRO A 421 -13.23 -14.09 7.83
C PRO A 421 -12.09 -14.97 8.34
N ALA A 422 -11.81 -16.09 7.67
CA ALA A 422 -10.72 -16.99 8.05
C ALA A 422 -9.35 -16.33 7.85
N TYR A 423 -9.17 -15.53 6.79
CA TYR A 423 -7.95 -14.78 6.54
C TYR A 423 -7.62 -13.78 7.66
N PHE A 424 -8.59 -12.99 8.12
CA PHE A 424 -8.35 -11.95 9.13
C PHE A 424 -8.48 -12.43 10.58
N TYR A 425 -9.34 -13.40 10.86
CA TYR A 425 -9.73 -13.77 12.22
C TYR A 425 -9.44 -15.23 12.58
N GLY A 426 -8.92 -16.02 11.64
CA GLY A 426 -8.73 -17.45 11.81
C GLY A 426 -10.06 -18.22 11.86
N VAL A 427 -9.98 -19.48 12.30
CA VAL A 427 -11.11 -20.40 12.43
C VAL A 427 -11.32 -20.70 13.92
N LYS A 428 -12.57 -20.79 14.38
CA LYS A 428 -12.88 -21.13 15.78
C LYS A 428 -12.87 -22.63 16.01
N THR A 429 -12.61 -23.06 17.24
CA THR A 429 -12.70 -24.48 17.59
C THR A 429 -14.11 -25.02 17.32
N GLY A 430 -14.19 -26.12 16.56
CA GLY A 430 -15.43 -26.75 16.08
C GLY A 430 -16.05 -26.09 14.85
N GLU A 431 -15.39 -25.08 14.26
CA GLU A 431 -15.82 -24.46 13.00
C GLU A 431 -15.15 -25.17 11.82
N GLU A 432 -15.96 -25.54 10.83
CA GLU A 432 -15.51 -26.09 9.55
C GLU A 432 -15.64 -25.00 8.46
N ILE A 433 -14.59 -24.87 7.65
CA ILE A 433 -14.56 -24.01 6.47
C ILE A 433 -14.27 -24.82 5.20
N SER A 434 -14.80 -24.35 4.07
CA SER A 434 -14.49 -24.87 2.74
C SER A 434 -13.57 -23.91 1.98
N ILE A 435 -12.47 -24.43 1.42
CA ILE A 435 -11.48 -23.65 0.67
C ILE A 435 -11.36 -24.26 -0.73
N ASP A 436 -11.77 -23.51 -1.74
CA ASP A 436 -11.64 -23.91 -3.14
C ASP A 436 -10.25 -23.54 -3.68
N ILE A 437 -9.38 -24.53 -3.83
CA ILE A 437 -7.98 -24.32 -4.27
C ILE A 437 -7.85 -24.38 -5.80
N GLU A 438 -8.66 -25.21 -6.45
CA GLU A 438 -8.72 -25.35 -7.91
C GLU A 438 -10.13 -25.79 -8.33
N THR A 439 -10.43 -25.71 -9.63
CA THR A 439 -11.73 -26.20 -10.14
C THR A 439 -11.90 -27.69 -9.83
N GLY A 440 -12.92 -28.01 -9.03
CA GLY A 440 -13.22 -29.38 -8.60
C GLY A 440 -12.37 -29.90 -7.44
N LYS A 441 -11.54 -29.06 -6.81
CA LYS A 441 -10.78 -29.39 -5.60
C LYS A 441 -11.11 -28.42 -4.47
N THR A 442 -11.82 -28.94 -3.47
CA THR A 442 -12.18 -28.21 -2.25
C THR A 442 -11.54 -28.89 -1.05
N LEU A 443 -10.97 -28.10 -0.15
CA LEU A 443 -10.50 -28.53 1.15
C LEU A 443 -11.56 -28.20 2.21
N PHE A 444 -12.00 -29.21 2.95
CA PHE A 444 -12.80 -29.03 4.15
C PHE A 444 -11.86 -29.06 5.35
N VAL A 445 -11.81 -27.97 6.10
CA VAL A 445 -10.90 -27.77 7.23
C VAL A 445 -11.72 -27.46 8.47
N GLU A 446 -11.68 -28.34 9.47
CA GLU A 446 -12.27 -28.11 10.79
C GLU A 446 -11.18 -27.93 11.84
N LEU A 447 -11.21 -26.84 12.61
CA LEU A 447 -10.32 -26.68 13.76
C LEU A 447 -10.85 -27.50 14.94
N VAL A 448 -10.19 -28.60 15.27
CA VAL A 448 -10.65 -29.53 16.31
C VAL A 448 -10.20 -29.09 17.70
N HIS A 449 -8.93 -28.70 17.86
CA HIS A 449 -8.38 -28.36 19.16
C HIS A 449 -7.14 -27.48 19.06
N VAL A 450 -6.97 -26.58 20.03
CA VAL A 450 -5.74 -25.81 20.27
C VAL A 450 -5.33 -26.05 21.71
N SER A 451 -4.12 -26.54 21.93
CA SER A 451 -3.63 -26.81 23.29
C SER A 451 -3.28 -25.53 24.05
N GLU A 452 -3.07 -25.68 25.36
CA GLU A 452 -2.31 -24.72 26.15
C GLU A 452 -0.87 -24.58 25.61
N PRO A 453 -0.21 -23.42 25.79
CA PRO A 453 1.14 -23.21 25.29
C PRO A 453 2.14 -23.98 26.16
N ASP A 454 3.17 -24.52 25.53
CA ASP A 454 4.32 -25.12 26.22
C ASP A 454 5.29 -24.04 26.74
N GLU A 455 6.40 -24.46 27.36
CA GLU A 455 7.43 -23.55 27.90
C GLU A 455 8.11 -22.70 26.80
N ASN A 456 8.04 -23.14 25.54
CA ASN A 456 8.52 -22.40 24.38
C ASN A 456 7.45 -21.48 23.77
N ALA A 457 6.31 -21.30 24.46
CA ALA A 457 5.13 -20.60 23.97
C ALA A 457 4.49 -21.26 22.74
N ASN A 458 4.74 -22.54 22.46
CA ASN A 458 4.14 -23.24 21.32
C ASN A 458 2.82 -23.93 21.70
N ARG A 459 1.84 -23.87 20.81
CA ARG A 459 0.56 -24.57 20.91
C ARG A 459 0.47 -25.66 19.86
N ASN A 460 0.04 -26.85 20.28
CA ASN A 460 -0.32 -27.92 19.36
C ASN A 460 -1.74 -27.66 18.83
N VAL A 461 -1.86 -27.53 17.51
CA VAL A 461 -3.11 -27.28 16.80
C VAL A 461 -3.50 -28.54 16.05
N ILE A 462 -4.69 -29.04 16.34
CA ILE A 462 -5.28 -30.20 15.70
C ILE A 462 -6.41 -29.73 14.80
N PHE A 463 -6.34 -30.08 13.52
CA PHE A 463 -7.38 -29.82 12.55
C PHE A 463 -7.73 -31.09 11.78
N GLU A 464 -8.96 -31.20 11.33
CA GLU A 464 -9.37 -32.21 10.37
C GLU A 464 -9.30 -31.61 8.97
N LEU A 465 -8.62 -32.30 8.05
CA LEU A 465 -8.51 -31.92 6.65
C LEU A 465 -9.08 -33.06 5.81
N ASN A 466 -10.22 -32.81 5.16
CA ASN A 466 -10.94 -33.80 4.34
C ASN A 466 -11.14 -35.15 5.05
N GLY A 467 -11.66 -35.13 6.29
CA GLY A 467 -11.91 -36.37 7.05
C GLY A 467 -10.69 -36.91 7.81
N SER A 468 -9.52 -36.28 7.69
CA SER A 468 -8.28 -36.78 8.27
C SER A 468 -7.66 -35.80 9.27
N ALA A 469 -7.43 -36.24 10.49
CA ALA A 469 -6.73 -35.45 11.50
C ALA A 469 -5.30 -35.09 11.04
N ARG A 470 -4.91 -33.86 11.36
CA ARG A 470 -3.60 -33.26 11.14
C ARG A 470 -3.20 -32.51 12.41
N HIS A 471 -1.91 -32.48 12.65
CA HIS A 471 -1.32 -31.81 13.81
C HIS A 471 -0.25 -30.85 13.31
N THR A 472 -0.22 -29.65 13.87
CA THR A 472 0.85 -28.68 13.64
C THR A 472 1.17 -27.93 14.93
N LEU A 473 2.39 -27.43 15.04
CA LEU A 473 2.84 -26.64 16.17
C LEU A 473 2.92 -25.18 15.76
N ILE A 474 2.26 -24.29 16.49
CA ILE A 474 2.24 -22.85 16.22
C ILE A 474 2.77 -22.11 17.44
N THR A 475 3.73 -21.22 17.23
CA THR A 475 4.23 -20.34 18.28
C THR A 475 3.22 -19.23 18.58
N ASP A 476 2.84 -19.09 19.85
CA ASP A 476 2.01 -18.00 20.35
C ASP A 476 2.87 -16.76 20.60
N ASN A 477 2.96 -15.90 19.59
CA ASN A 477 3.77 -14.68 19.64
C ASN A 477 3.29 -13.64 20.68
N THR A 478 2.16 -13.88 21.35
CA THR A 478 1.70 -13.01 22.45
C THR A 478 2.34 -13.35 23.79
N LEU A 479 3.02 -14.50 23.87
CA LEU A 479 3.66 -15.00 25.08
C LEU A 479 5.18 -14.95 24.92
N THR A 480 5.86 -14.60 26.01
CA THR A 480 7.32 -14.75 26.09
C THR A 480 7.62 -16.18 26.50
N PRO A 481 8.45 -16.93 25.75
CA PRO A 481 8.91 -18.25 26.16
C PRO A 481 9.51 -18.20 27.56
N THR A 482 9.06 -19.09 28.44
CA THR A 482 9.64 -19.27 29.78
C THR A 482 10.81 -20.24 29.78
N ALA A 483 11.00 -20.97 28.67
CA ALA A 483 12.15 -21.83 28.45
C ALA A 483 13.45 -21.03 28.52
N VAL A 484 14.41 -21.52 29.31
CA VAL A 484 15.76 -20.94 29.38
C VAL A 484 16.47 -21.24 28.06
N LYS A 485 16.48 -20.27 27.13
CA LYS A 485 17.21 -20.40 25.87
C LYS A 485 18.72 -20.42 26.16
N ARG A 486 19.35 -21.58 26.01
CA ARG A 486 20.79 -21.73 26.25
C ARG A 486 21.59 -21.09 25.12
N LYS A 487 22.78 -20.58 25.47
CA LYS A 487 23.74 -20.11 24.47
C LYS A 487 24.21 -21.32 23.67
N THR A 488 24.37 -21.16 22.36
CA THR A 488 24.97 -22.17 21.48
C THR A 488 26.48 -21.93 21.40
N ALA A 489 27.29 -22.98 21.45
CA ALA A 489 28.73 -22.87 21.26
C ALA A 489 29.06 -22.48 19.80
N ASP A 490 30.01 -21.56 19.61
CA ASP A 490 30.55 -21.23 18.28
C ASP A 490 31.45 -22.38 17.78
N PRO A 491 31.11 -23.06 16.68
CA PRO A 491 31.90 -24.17 16.16
C PRO A 491 33.31 -23.78 15.71
N THR A 492 33.58 -22.49 15.52
CA THR A 492 34.88 -21.95 15.11
C THR A 492 35.77 -21.55 16.29
N ASP A 493 35.22 -21.50 17.51
CA ASP A 493 35.93 -21.17 18.74
C ASP A 493 36.23 -22.44 19.55
N SER A 494 37.47 -22.90 19.50
CA SER A 494 37.88 -24.13 20.18
C SER A 494 37.80 -24.06 21.72
N SER A 495 37.70 -22.85 22.28
CA SER A 495 37.52 -22.67 23.74
C SER A 495 36.12 -23.06 24.19
N GLN A 496 35.13 -23.06 23.29
CA GLN A 496 33.73 -23.31 23.60
C GLN A 496 33.36 -24.78 23.40
N ILE A 497 32.88 -25.43 24.46
CA ILE A 497 32.49 -26.83 24.41
C ILE A 497 30.98 -26.92 24.17
N GLY A 498 30.57 -27.30 22.97
CA GLY A 498 29.17 -27.55 22.63
C GLY A 498 28.71 -28.97 22.96
N ALA A 499 27.40 -29.13 23.20
CA ALA A 499 26.78 -30.44 23.39
C ALA A 499 26.81 -31.23 22.06
N PRO A 500 27.42 -32.43 22.03
CA PRO A 500 27.53 -33.21 20.79
C PRO A 500 26.20 -33.88 20.39
N MET A 501 25.25 -33.97 21.32
CA MET A 501 23.94 -34.57 21.14
C MET A 501 22.97 -34.07 22.21
N PRO A 502 21.64 -34.16 22.00
CA PRO A 502 20.68 -33.82 23.03
C PRO A 502 20.71 -34.87 24.15
N GLY A 503 20.55 -34.45 25.40
CA GLY A 503 20.55 -35.38 26.54
C GLY A 503 20.53 -34.68 27.90
N LEU A 504 20.40 -35.46 28.98
CA LEU A 504 20.45 -35.01 30.36
C LEU A 504 21.90 -34.97 30.85
N VAL A 505 22.34 -33.90 31.50
CA VAL A 505 23.65 -33.84 32.16
C VAL A 505 23.61 -34.71 33.44
N ALA A 506 24.09 -35.94 33.33
CA ALA A 506 24.09 -36.89 34.43
C ALA A 506 25.10 -36.50 35.51
N GLU A 507 26.31 -36.09 35.12
CA GLU A 507 27.40 -35.78 36.05
C GLU A 507 28.33 -34.70 35.49
N LEU A 508 28.78 -33.80 36.36
CA LEU A 508 29.83 -32.80 36.07
C LEU A 508 31.12 -33.24 36.76
N ASN A 509 32.18 -33.49 35.98
CA ASN A 509 33.46 -34.02 36.48
C ASN A 509 34.48 -32.92 36.82
N VAL A 510 34.19 -31.67 36.47
CA VAL A 510 35.07 -30.51 36.64
C VAL A 510 34.36 -29.33 37.29
N SER A 511 35.14 -28.39 37.81
CA SER A 511 34.66 -27.13 38.37
C SER A 511 35.40 -25.95 37.73
N VAL A 512 34.84 -24.74 37.82
CA VAL A 512 35.52 -23.52 37.38
C VAL A 512 36.88 -23.39 38.09
N GLY A 513 37.94 -23.12 37.32
CA GLY A 513 39.33 -23.05 37.78
C GLY A 513 40.09 -24.40 37.73
N THR A 514 39.42 -25.51 37.39
CA THR A 514 40.09 -26.81 37.22
C THR A 514 40.99 -26.79 35.98
N LYS A 515 42.24 -27.25 36.11
CA LYS A 515 43.13 -27.50 34.97
C LYS A 515 42.84 -28.87 34.38
N VAL A 516 42.66 -28.92 33.07
CA VAL A 516 42.37 -30.14 32.31
C VAL A 516 43.42 -30.31 31.21
N ASN A 517 43.73 -31.57 30.89
CA ASN A 517 44.50 -31.93 29.70
C ASN A 517 43.57 -32.37 28.57
N GLU A 518 44.05 -32.29 27.33
CA GLU A 518 43.36 -32.89 26.19
C GLU A 518 42.97 -34.35 26.48
N GLY A 519 41.68 -34.67 26.27
CA GLY A 519 41.10 -35.98 26.53
C GLY A 519 40.50 -36.18 27.94
N ASP A 520 40.78 -35.30 28.90
CA ASP A 520 40.24 -35.42 30.25
C ASP A 520 38.70 -35.32 30.25
N PRO A 521 37.98 -36.13 31.06
CA PRO A 521 36.52 -36.14 31.09
C PRO A 521 35.98 -34.86 31.75
N LEU A 522 35.06 -34.17 31.08
CA LEU A 522 34.46 -32.92 31.55
C LEU A 522 33.09 -33.15 32.18
N LEU A 523 32.21 -33.87 31.49
CA LEU A 523 30.88 -34.22 31.98
C LEU A 523 30.36 -35.49 31.31
N THR A 524 29.27 -36.04 31.84
CA THR A 524 28.57 -37.19 31.28
C THR A 524 27.15 -36.80 30.90
N LEU A 525 26.78 -37.04 29.65
CA LEU A 525 25.41 -36.90 29.14
C LEU A 525 24.71 -38.27 29.16
N GLU A 526 23.44 -38.29 29.56
CA GLU A 526 22.55 -39.43 29.42
C GLU A 526 21.53 -39.14 28.31
N ALA A 527 21.49 -40.00 27.30
CA ALA A 527 20.46 -39.97 26.28
C ALA A 527 20.01 -41.41 25.98
N MET A 528 18.70 -41.65 26.03
CA MET A 528 18.12 -42.98 25.76
C MET A 528 18.77 -44.12 26.58
N LYS A 529 19.08 -43.87 27.87
CA LYS A 529 19.77 -44.81 28.78
C LYS A 529 21.22 -45.14 28.40
N MET A 530 21.82 -44.40 27.46
CA MET A 530 23.23 -44.47 27.13
C MET A 530 23.96 -43.28 27.74
N TYR A 531 25.10 -43.54 28.37
CA TYR A 531 25.96 -42.51 28.96
C TYR A 531 27.13 -42.20 28.03
N THR A 532 27.27 -40.94 27.65
CA THR A 532 28.32 -40.43 26.77
C THR A 532 29.15 -39.41 27.54
N THR A 533 30.45 -39.66 27.67
CA THR A 533 31.37 -38.70 28.30
C THR A 533 31.83 -37.67 27.28
N VAL A 534 31.70 -36.39 27.62
CA VAL A 534 32.27 -35.27 26.88
C VAL A 534 33.65 -34.99 27.44
N SER A 535 34.69 -35.00 26.59
CA SER A 535 36.09 -34.81 26.98
C SER A 535 36.64 -33.47 26.50
N ALA A 536 37.71 -33.00 27.14
CA ALA A 536 38.41 -31.78 26.77
C ALA A 536 39.06 -31.88 25.39
N PRO A 537 38.78 -30.96 24.44
CA PRO A 537 39.40 -30.97 23.11
C PRO A 537 40.85 -30.46 23.12
N HIS A 538 41.26 -29.75 24.16
CA HIS A 538 42.64 -29.30 24.38
C HIS A 538 42.91 -29.09 25.88
N SER A 539 44.19 -28.97 26.22
CA SER A 539 44.60 -28.61 27.58
C SER A 539 44.29 -27.13 27.88
N GLY A 540 43.90 -26.82 29.12
CA GLY A 540 43.56 -25.47 29.53
C GLY A 540 42.98 -25.39 30.94
N THR A 541 42.35 -24.27 31.28
CA THR A 541 41.65 -24.08 32.56
C THR A 541 40.17 -23.80 32.33
N ILE A 542 39.29 -24.48 33.07
CA ILE A 542 37.84 -24.24 32.97
C ILE A 542 37.54 -22.81 33.43
N GLU A 543 37.06 -21.97 32.52
CA GLU A 543 36.74 -20.56 32.77
C GLU A 543 35.30 -20.40 33.26
N SER A 544 34.35 -21.05 32.59
CA SER A 544 32.94 -21.05 32.98
C SER A 544 32.28 -22.40 32.71
N ILE A 545 31.24 -22.71 33.48
CA ILE A 545 30.33 -23.84 33.24
C ILE A 545 28.92 -23.24 33.13
N GLU A 546 28.26 -23.42 31.99
CA GLU A 546 27.00 -22.74 31.65
C GLU A 546 25.75 -23.58 31.99
N LEU A 547 25.93 -24.69 32.71
CA LEU A 547 24.89 -25.66 33.04
C LEU A 547 25.08 -26.27 34.43
N LYS A 548 24.08 -27.03 34.87
CA LYS A 548 24.11 -27.82 36.11
C LYS A 548 23.81 -29.29 35.84
N SER A 549 24.28 -30.17 36.73
CA SER A 549 23.84 -31.56 36.73
C SER A 549 22.31 -31.65 36.91
N GLY A 550 21.66 -32.51 36.13
CA GLY A 550 20.22 -32.66 36.07
C GLY A 550 19.51 -31.78 35.02
N GLU A 551 20.24 -30.98 34.25
CA GLU A 551 19.67 -30.19 33.15
C GLU A 551 19.70 -30.94 31.81
N ASN A 552 18.64 -30.81 31.00
CA ASN A 552 18.63 -31.31 29.61
C ASN A 552 19.30 -30.30 28.68
N VAL A 553 20.16 -30.72 27.76
CA VAL A 553 20.78 -29.89 26.72
C VAL A 553 20.37 -30.35 25.33
N ASP A 554 20.33 -29.43 24.36
CA ASP A 554 20.17 -29.73 22.93
C ASP A 554 21.51 -29.72 22.19
N THR A 555 21.54 -30.25 20.97
CA THR A 555 22.79 -30.28 20.17
C THR A 555 23.30 -28.86 19.92
N GLY A 556 24.57 -28.62 20.22
CA GLY A 556 25.21 -27.32 20.07
C GLY A 556 25.08 -26.40 21.28
N ASP A 557 24.28 -26.73 22.29
CA ASP A 557 24.22 -25.95 23.54
C ASP A 557 25.61 -25.82 24.16
N LEU A 558 25.99 -24.62 24.57
CA LEU A 558 27.26 -24.33 25.23
C LEU A 558 27.26 -24.98 26.62
N LEU A 559 28.20 -25.89 26.82
CA LEU A 559 28.39 -26.62 28.06
C LEU A 559 29.32 -25.87 29.02
N MET A 560 30.50 -25.46 28.52
CA MET A 560 31.54 -24.78 29.28
C MET A 560 32.59 -24.13 28.38
N ILE A 561 33.44 -23.28 28.95
CA ILE A 561 34.55 -22.60 28.26
C ILE A 561 35.90 -23.03 28.88
N ILE A 562 36.89 -23.33 28.02
CA ILE A 562 38.27 -23.68 28.40
C ILE A 562 39.22 -22.58 27.90
N ALA A 563 39.90 -21.92 28.83
CA ALA A 563 40.91 -20.88 28.57
C ALA A 563 42.33 -21.43 28.38
#